data_AF-A0A935KSN7-F1
#
_entry.id   AF-A0A935KSN7-F1
#
_cell.length_a   1.000
_cell.length_b   1.000
_cell.length_c   1.000
_cell.angle_alpha   90.00
_cell.angle_beta   90.00
_cell.angle_gamma   90.00
#
_symmetry.space_group_name_H-M   'P 1'
#
loop_
_entity.id
_entity.type
_entity.pdbx_description
1 polymer ?
#
loop_
_entity_poly.entity_id
_entity_poly.type
_entity_poly.pdbx_seq_one_letter_code
_entity_poly.pdbx_strand_id
1 'polypeptide(L)'
;MNGDGFADVYVGAYGYSSSKGRAYLYYGGTNMNNAVDIFMTGEDTFNYFGYSVSGGGDVNGDGFADMIAGAFGYNSNIGELMFLLIL
;
A
#
# COMPACT_ATOMS: atom_id res chain seq x y z
N MET A 1 -8.60 4.57 -7.66
CA MET A 1 -7.15 4.49 -7.94
C MET A 1 -6.84 4.05 -9.35
N ASN A 2 -7.79 3.51 -10.12
CA ASN A 2 -7.68 3.39 -11.59
C ASN A 2 -8.68 4.30 -12.35
N GLY A 3 -9.50 5.07 -11.63
CA GLY A 3 -10.44 6.04 -12.21
C GLY A 3 -11.75 5.44 -12.75
N ASP A 4 -12.11 4.21 -12.38
CA ASP A 4 -13.27 3.50 -12.95
C ASP A 4 -14.62 3.77 -12.28
N GLY A 5 -14.65 4.57 -11.21
CA GLY A 5 -15.85 4.91 -10.46
C GLY A 5 -16.25 3.88 -9.39
N PHE A 6 -15.47 2.83 -9.18
CA PHE A 6 -15.63 1.89 -8.08
C PHE A 6 -14.60 2.16 -6.96
N ALA A 7 -14.95 1.77 -5.74
CA ALA A 7 -14.04 1.86 -4.61
C ALA A 7 -13.05 0.68 -4.64
N ASP A 8 -11.77 1.01 -4.51
CA ASP A 8 -10.65 0.05 -4.46
C ASP A 8 -10.30 -0.31 -3.01
N VAL A 9 -9.52 -1.38 -2.82
CA VAL A 9 -9.17 -1.92 -1.50
C VAL A 9 -7.66 -2.01 -1.28
N TYR A 10 -7.17 -1.47 -0.16
CA TYR A 10 -5.79 -1.62 0.31
C TYR A 10 -5.70 -2.64 1.44
N VAL A 11 -4.71 -3.51 1.38
CA VAL A 11 -4.44 -4.47 2.44
C VAL A 11 -2.97 -4.43 2.83
N GLY A 12 -2.71 -4.19 4.12
CA GLY A 12 -1.40 -4.31 4.72
C GLY A 12 -1.11 -5.74 5.18
N ALA A 13 0.11 -6.23 4.92
CA ALA A 13 0.61 -7.52 5.38
C ALA A 13 2.04 -7.38 5.91
N TYR A 14 2.18 -6.63 7.01
CA TYR A 14 3.45 -6.31 7.64
C TYR A 14 4.29 -7.54 8.04
N GLY A 15 3.67 -8.70 8.27
CA GLY A 15 4.36 -9.95 8.62
C GLY A 15 4.96 -10.72 7.45
N TYR A 16 4.74 -10.28 6.20
CA TYR A 16 5.23 -10.98 5.01
C TYR A 16 6.76 -11.12 4.98
N SER A 17 7.26 -12.33 4.66
CA SER A 17 8.68 -12.64 4.42
C SER A 17 9.63 -12.11 5.51
N SER A 18 9.59 -12.67 6.72
CA SER A 18 10.39 -12.23 7.87
C SER A 18 10.16 -10.76 8.22
N SER A 19 8.90 -10.35 8.26
CA SER A 19 8.49 -8.96 8.52
C SER A 19 9.09 -7.93 7.57
N LYS A 20 9.47 -8.36 6.36
CA LYS A 20 9.78 -7.44 5.26
C LYS A 20 8.56 -6.59 4.92
N GLY A 21 7.38 -7.20 5.02
CA GLY A 21 6.11 -6.53 4.86
C GLY A 21 5.72 -6.37 3.41
N ARG A 22 4.41 -6.19 3.18
CA ARG A 22 3.81 -5.99 1.86
C ARG A 22 2.54 -5.17 1.98
N ALA A 23 2.24 -4.37 0.96
CA ALA A 23 0.93 -3.76 0.76
C ALA A 23 0.35 -4.25 -0.57
N TYR A 24 -0.95 -4.48 -0.60
CA TYR A 24 -1.70 -4.96 -1.75
C TYR A 24 -2.78 -3.95 -2.12
N LEU A 25 -3.05 -3.82 -3.41
CA LEU A 25 -4.18 -3.12 -3.99
C LEU A 25 -5.01 -4.12 -4.80
N TYR A 26 -6.31 -4.08 -4.55
CA TYR A 26 -7.33 -4.78 -5.32
C TYR A 26 -8.25 -3.72 -5.92
N TYR A 27 -8.40 -3.74 -7.24
CA TYR A 27 -9.33 -2.87 -7.93
C TYR A 27 -10.76 -3.30 -7.64
N GLY A 28 -11.60 -2.29 -7.37
CA GLY A 28 -13.04 -2.46 -7.26
C GLY A 28 -13.66 -2.81 -8.59
N GLY A 29 -14.95 -3.12 -8.55
CA GLY A 29 -15.72 -3.34 -9.77
C GLY A 29 -17.06 -3.99 -9.50
N THR A 30 -17.83 -4.18 -10.57
CA THR A 30 -19.10 -4.93 -10.52
C THR A 30 -18.90 -6.38 -10.07
N ASN A 31 -17.73 -6.95 -10.34
CA ASN A 31 -17.31 -8.26 -9.88
C ASN A 31 -15.96 -8.14 -9.17
N MET A 32 -16.00 -8.05 -7.85
CA MET A 32 -14.79 -8.11 -7.03
C MET A 32 -14.25 -9.53 -7.02
N ASN A 33 -12.93 -9.69 -7.20
CA ASN A 33 -12.25 -10.98 -7.11
C ASN A 33 -11.09 -10.91 -6.10
N ASN A 34 -10.39 -12.02 -5.88
CA ASN A 34 -9.29 -12.11 -4.92
C ASN A 34 -7.90 -12.11 -5.59
N ALA A 35 -7.82 -11.84 -6.89
CA ALA A 35 -6.55 -11.65 -7.58
C ALA A 35 -6.01 -10.27 -7.21
N VAL A 36 -4.74 -10.23 -6.82
CA VAL A 36 -4.04 -8.97 -6.56
C VAL A 36 -3.79 -8.25 -7.88
N ASP A 37 -4.10 -6.96 -7.93
CA ASP A 37 -3.80 -6.11 -9.09
C ASP A 37 -2.40 -5.49 -8.98
N ILE A 38 -2.12 -4.86 -7.83
CA ILE A 38 -0.80 -4.28 -7.53
C ILE A 38 -0.36 -4.72 -6.14
N PHE A 39 0.93 -4.97 -5.97
CA PHE A 39 1.53 -5.12 -4.65
C PHE A 39 2.93 -4.51 -4.61
N MET A 40 3.33 -4.10 -3.41
CA MET A 40 4.71 -3.69 -3.15
C MET A 40 5.22 -4.40 -1.92
N THR A 41 6.46 -4.84 -2.00
CA THR A 41 7.13 -5.49 -0.89
C THR A 41 8.06 -4.47 -0.24
N GLY A 42 8.14 -4.46 1.09
CA GLY A 42 9.13 -3.64 1.79
C GLY A 42 10.55 -4.01 1.36
N GLU A 43 11.53 -3.16 1.66
CA GLU A 43 12.87 -3.31 1.10
C GLU A 43 13.70 -4.40 1.79
N ASP A 44 13.63 -4.49 3.12
CA ASP A 44 14.39 -5.45 3.93
C ASP A 44 13.55 -6.05 5.06
N THR A 45 14.03 -7.14 5.66
CA THR A 45 13.42 -7.82 6.81
C THR A 45 13.24 -6.90 8.01
N PHE A 46 12.24 -7.18 8.85
CA PHE A 46 11.89 -6.36 10.03
C PHE A 46 11.55 -4.89 9.74
N ASN A 47 11.21 -4.55 8.50
CA ASN A 47 10.79 -3.19 8.14
C ASN A 47 9.29 -2.96 8.39
N TYR A 48 8.51 -4.04 8.45
CA TYR A 48 7.07 -4.03 8.71
C TYR A 48 6.28 -3.15 7.72
N PHE A 49 6.67 -3.15 6.44
CA PHE A 49 5.97 -2.41 5.40
C PHE A 49 4.50 -2.87 5.27
N GLY A 50 3.58 -1.92 5.17
CA GLY A 50 2.14 -2.19 5.20
C GLY A 50 1.60 -2.43 6.61
N TYR A 51 2.25 -1.89 7.65
CA TYR A 51 1.71 -1.90 9.01
C TYR A 51 0.46 -1.02 9.13
N SER A 52 0.49 0.14 8.51
CA SER A 52 -0.67 0.99 8.25
C SER A 52 -0.79 1.23 6.74
N VAL A 53 -2.02 1.31 6.25
CA VAL A 53 -2.33 1.66 4.87
C VAL A 53 -3.50 2.65 4.85
N SER A 54 -3.45 3.66 3.98
CA SER A 54 -4.53 4.61 3.77
C SER A 54 -4.59 5.05 2.30
N GLY A 55 -5.79 5.33 1.80
CA GLY A 55 -5.95 6.08 0.56
C GLY A 55 -5.68 7.57 0.82
N GLY A 56 -4.83 8.19 0.00
CA GLY A 56 -4.48 9.61 0.07
C GLY A 56 -5.33 10.51 -0.83
N GLY A 57 -6.13 9.93 -1.74
CA GLY A 57 -6.63 10.68 -2.90
C GLY A 57 -5.51 10.93 -3.91
N ASP A 58 -5.80 11.62 -5.00
CA ASP A 58 -4.78 12.02 -6.00
C ASP A 58 -3.94 13.18 -5.45
N VAL A 59 -2.73 12.89 -4.94
CA VAL A 59 -1.86 13.90 -4.31
C VAL A 59 -0.82 14.48 -5.26
N ASN A 60 -0.59 13.90 -6.44
CA ASN A 60 0.34 14.42 -7.44
C ASN A 60 -0.35 15.05 -8.66
N GLY A 61 -1.67 14.91 -8.80
CA GLY A 61 -2.50 15.50 -9.84
C GLY A 61 -2.51 14.75 -11.18
N ASP A 62 -2.23 13.44 -11.18
CA ASP A 62 -2.21 12.64 -12.42
C ASP A 62 -3.56 12.00 -12.78
N GLY A 63 -4.58 12.19 -11.93
CA GLY A 63 -5.93 11.68 -12.13
C GLY A 63 -6.17 10.32 -11.48
N PHE A 64 -5.17 9.73 -10.82
CA PHE A 64 -5.31 8.50 -10.06
C PHE A 64 -5.16 8.77 -8.57
N ALA A 65 -5.98 8.10 -7.76
CA ALA A 65 -5.82 8.22 -6.31
C ALA A 65 -4.58 7.44 -5.86
N ASP A 66 -3.85 8.00 -4.91
CA ASP A 66 -2.58 7.50 -4.39
C ASP A 66 -2.76 6.74 -3.08
N MET A 67 -1.84 5.80 -2.81
CA MET A 67 -1.84 5.03 -1.57
C MET A 67 -0.67 5.44 -0.69
N ILE A 68 -0.90 5.46 0.62
CA ILE A 68 0.17 5.59 1.61
C ILE A 68 0.28 4.29 2.40
N ALA A 69 1.51 3.79 2.56
CA ALA A 69 1.83 2.62 3.37
C ALA A 69 2.95 2.91 4.36
N GLY A 70 2.74 2.56 5.63
CA GLY A 70 3.72 2.73 6.70
C GLY A 70 4.67 1.54 6.82
N ALA A 71 5.96 1.83 7.09
CA ALA A 71 6.98 0.85 7.42
C ALA A 71 7.77 1.30 8.67
N PHE A 72 7.20 1.06 9.85
CA PHE A 72 7.75 1.63 11.09
C PHE A 72 9.12 1.06 11.48
N GLY A 73 9.48 -0.13 10.97
CA GLY A 73 10.79 -0.74 11.20
C GLY A 73 11.86 -0.32 10.19
N TYR A 74 11.48 0.41 9.13
CA TYR A 74 12.42 0.91 8.14
C TYR A 74 13.43 1.86 8.80
N ASN A 75 14.71 1.49 8.77
CA ASN A 75 15.84 2.24 9.34
C ASN A 75 15.69 2.58 10.85
N SER A 76 15.35 1.57 11.67
CA SER A 76 15.53 1.50 13.13
C SER A 76 15.96 2.80 13.84
N ASN A 77 14.97 3.59 14.32
CA ASN A 77 14.95 4.53 15.47
C ASN A 77 14.26 5.89 15.26
N ILE A 78 13.63 6.18 14.11
CA ILE A 78 12.98 7.50 13.93
C ILE A 78 11.45 7.46 13.96
N GLY A 79 10.81 6.30 13.88
CA GLY A 79 9.34 6.21 13.92
C GLY A 79 8.69 6.90 12.72
N GLU A 80 7.95 6.12 11.94
CA GLU A 80 7.15 6.60 10.81
C GLU A 80 7.95 7.04 9.58
N LEU A 81 8.35 6.05 8.75
CA LEU A 81 8.44 6.30 7.32
C LEU A 81 7.08 5.97 6.69
N MET A 82 6.41 6.99 6.15
CA MET A 82 5.25 6.86 5.28
C MET A 82 5.76 6.84 3.84
N PHE A 83 5.62 5.71 3.15
CA PHE A 83 5.83 5.66 1.71
C PHE A 83 4.57 6.18 1.05
N LEU A 84 4.68 7.33 0.38
CA LEU A 84 3.68 7.78 -0.56
C LEU A 84 3.92 7.03 -1.87
N LEU A 85 2.93 6.23 -2.27
CA LEU A 85 2.91 5.60 -3.55
C LEU A 85 2.00 6.38 -4.48
N ILE A 86 2.64 6.90 -5.53
CA ILE A 86 1.96 7.47 -6.69
C ILE A 86 1.54 6.32 -7.61
N LEU A 87 0.26 6.27 -8.01
CA LEU A 87 -0.29 5.20 -8.85
C LEU A 87 -0.59 5.64 -10.28
#